data_AF-A0A958UTV4-F1
#
_entry.id   AF-A0A958UTV4-F1
#
_cell.length_a   1.000
_cell.length_b   1.000
_cell.length_c   1.000
_cell.angle_alpha   90.00
_cell.angle_beta   90.00
_cell.angle_gamma   90.00
#
_symmetry.space_group_name_H-M   'P 1'
#
loop_
_entity.id
_entity.type
_entity.pdbx_description
1 polymer ?
#
loop_
_entity_poly.entity_id
_entity_poly.type
_entity_poly.pdbx_seq_one_letter_code
_entity_poly.pdbx_strand_id
1 'polypeptide(L)'
;MTYYLMLLVLVLGTAYFVDAFLKKELSHYFKSLGILFASVILAIGLNSTNILATQDYVKESTRGKSELTINPDGTSKQATSGLDKSYITQYSYGILETFNLFIPRFMGGGNGENVGKNSALYNFYISKGASALQAREIVKHAPTYWGDQPIVEAPAYIGAVVVFLFVLALFLVKGRLKWWLVGGSILALLLSWGKNLNFLTDFFIDYVPLYNKFRAVSSIQVLLELCVPVMAVFALVKLFNDFDTNEKKLKAVKYATGITAGVALLFLLLKSTLFDFSGLRDAGYRQNYGLEFINALKEDRIRLFTYDTIRTLVLVLLSASIVYFYLKKKLSQNLVLVCFGVLILFDLIGVDRRYVNNDDFISALEVNKPFQPTEVDKEIAEDKSNFRVFDISSEGQQSPGRAPYFHNSLNGYHAAKLGRFEDLSNFYLNQLHPEVLNMFNTKYIIAEDEQGAIFKYTNEEANGNAWFISHLKTVDSENEAIQALDSLNTKKEAVILSELGKEQFFEVDSTA
;
A
#
# COMPACT_ATOMS: atom_id res chain seq x y z
N MET A 1 -0.47 5.52 -9.49
CA MET A 1 0.88 5.96 -9.92
C MET A 1 0.84 7.12 -10.91
N THR A 2 0.15 7.03 -12.06
CA THR A 2 0.06 8.14 -13.04
C THR A 2 -0.42 9.47 -12.44
N TYR A 3 -1.39 9.41 -11.51
CA TYR A 3 -1.86 10.59 -10.76
C TYR A 3 -0.72 11.31 -10.02
N TYR A 4 0.12 10.57 -9.27
CA TYR A 4 1.26 11.17 -8.58
C TYR A 4 2.32 11.71 -9.55
N LEU A 5 2.51 11.07 -10.70
CA LEU A 5 3.40 11.60 -11.74
C LEU A 5 2.96 12.99 -12.22
N MET A 6 1.65 13.27 -12.29
CA MET A 6 1.15 14.60 -12.64
C MET A 6 1.53 15.66 -11.59
N LEU A 7 1.55 15.32 -10.30
CA LEU A 7 2.06 16.21 -9.26
C LEU A 7 3.55 16.53 -9.48
N LEU A 8 4.34 15.52 -9.86
CA LEU A 8 5.75 15.73 -10.22
C LEU A 8 5.92 16.62 -11.46
N VAL A 9 5.05 16.47 -12.47
CA VAL A 9 5.03 17.34 -13.66
C VAL A 9 4.72 18.79 -13.28
N LEU A 10 3.84 19.04 -12.31
CA LEU A 10 3.59 20.41 -11.80
C LEU A 10 4.83 20.99 -11.13
N VAL A 11 5.55 20.19 -10.33
CA VAL A 11 6.83 20.61 -9.73
C VAL A 11 7.88 20.91 -10.80
N LEU A 12 7.98 20.07 -11.83
CA LEU A 12 8.84 20.29 -13.00
C LEU A 12 8.49 21.59 -13.73
N GLY A 13 7.20 21.80 -14.02
CA GLY A 13 6.69 23.00 -14.67
C GLY A 13 7.02 24.25 -13.88
N THR A 14 6.88 24.20 -12.55
CA THR A 14 7.22 25.31 -11.63
C THR A 14 8.71 25.60 -11.62
N ALA A 15 9.57 24.59 -11.52
CA ALA A 15 11.02 24.77 -11.53
C ALA A 15 11.51 25.38 -12.86
N TYR A 16 10.93 24.96 -13.99
CA TYR A 16 11.24 25.52 -15.31
C TYR A 16 10.66 26.92 -15.51
N PHE A 17 9.49 27.21 -14.94
CA PHE A 17 8.90 28.55 -14.94
C PHE A 17 9.82 29.56 -14.23
N VAL A 18 10.26 29.22 -13.01
CA VAL A 18 11.18 30.08 -12.24
C VAL A 18 12.48 30.32 -13.00
N ASP A 19 13.06 29.30 -13.62
CA ASP A 19 14.28 29.44 -14.43
C ASP A 19 14.06 30.33 -15.67
N ALA A 20 12.94 30.14 -16.39
CA ALA A 20 12.59 30.95 -17.56
C ALA A 20 12.29 32.40 -17.18
N PHE A 21 11.66 32.64 -16.03
CA PHE A 21 11.42 33.97 -15.48
C PHE A 21 12.73 34.70 -15.21
N LEU A 22 13.67 34.04 -14.51
CA LEU A 22 14.99 34.62 -14.19
C LEU A 22 15.83 34.88 -15.45
N LYS A 23 15.69 34.05 -16.49
CA LYS A 23 16.40 34.20 -17.78
C LYS A 23 15.69 35.09 -18.79
N LYS A 24 14.50 35.61 -18.48
CA LYS A 24 13.64 36.38 -19.39
C LYS A 24 13.23 35.62 -20.66
N GLU A 25 13.05 34.30 -20.56
CA GLU A 25 12.68 33.39 -21.67
C GLU A 25 11.21 32.92 -21.59
N LEU A 26 10.33 33.71 -20.96
CA LEU A 26 8.92 33.33 -20.72
C LEU A 26 8.15 32.98 -21.99
N SER A 27 8.41 33.67 -23.11
CA SER A 27 7.77 33.39 -24.40
C SER A 27 8.05 31.96 -24.87
N HIS A 28 9.31 31.51 -24.76
CA HIS A 28 9.68 30.14 -25.12
C HIS A 28 9.03 29.11 -24.17
N TYR A 29 9.00 29.42 -22.87
CA TYR A 29 8.36 28.57 -21.86
C TYR A 29 6.87 28.34 -22.16
N PHE A 30 6.10 29.41 -22.39
CA PHE A 30 4.66 29.28 -22.66
C PHE A 30 4.36 28.62 -24.00
N LYS A 31 5.19 28.82 -25.04
CA LYS A 31 5.08 28.06 -26.30
C LYS A 31 5.30 26.57 -26.08
N SER A 32 6.33 26.20 -25.32
CA SER A 32 6.62 24.81 -24.97
C SER A 32 5.49 24.19 -24.15
N LEU A 33 4.96 24.94 -23.18
CA LEU A 33 3.83 24.52 -22.35
C LEU A 33 2.56 24.30 -23.18
N GLY A 34 2.30 25.18 -24.16
CA GLY A 34 1.16 25.03 -25.08
C GLY A 34 1.25 23.75 -25.92
N ILE A 35 2.44 23.42 -26.44
CA ILE A 35 2.67 22.16 -27.18
C ILE A 35 2.45 20.95 -26.25
N LEU A 36 3.00 20.98 -25.04
CA LEU A 36 2.83 19.90 -24.07
C LEU A 36 1.36 19.71 -23.67
N PHE A 37 0.62 20.81 -23.47
CA PHE A 37 -0.80 20.76 -23.14
C PHE A 37 -1.63 20.16 -24.28
N ALA A 38 -1.34 20.53 -25.53
CA ALA A 38 -1.97 19.91 -26.70
C ALA A 38 -1.68 18.40 -26.77
N SER A 39 -0.45 17.98 -26.51
CA SER A 39 -0.08 16.56 -26.45
C SER A 39 -0.82 15.81 -25.34
N VAL A 40 -1.01 16.42 -24.16
CA VAL A 40 -1.80 15.82 -23.06
C VAL A 40 -3.27 15.67 -23.46
N ILE A 41 -3.87 16.68 -24.10
CA ILE A 41 -5.25 16.58 -24.60
C ILE A 41 -5.38 15.43 -25.61
N LEU A 42 -4.45 15.32 -26.57
CA LEU A 42 -4.46 14.22 -27.53
C LEU A 42 -4.31 12.86 -26.83
N ALA A 43 -3.40 12.75 -25.87
CA ALA A 43 -3.20 11.52 -25.11
C ALA A 43 -4.45 11.12 -24.31
N ILE A 44 -5.13 12.07 -23.67
CA ILE A 44 -6.40 11.82 -22.96
C ILE A 44 -7.49 11.43 -23.96
N GLY A 45 -7.59 12.12 -25.10
CA GLY A 45 -8.56 11.82 -26.15
C GLY A 45 -8.43 10.39 -26.69
N LEU A 46 -7.19 9.95 -26.96
CA LEU A 46 -6.89 8.59 -27.42
C LEU A 46 -7.19 7.51 -26.35
N ASN A 47 -7.27 7.88 -25.08
CA ASN A 47 -7.58 6.98 -23.96
C ASN A 47 -8.97 7.25 -23.35
N SER A 48 -9.80 8.04 -24.02
CA SER A 48 -11.05 8.57 -23.46
C SER A 48 -12.03 7.47 -23.06
N THR A 49 -12.20 6.41 -23.86
CA THR A 49 -13.10 5.29 -23.55
C THR A 49 -12.78 4.65 -22.19
N ASN A 50 -11.51 4.36 -21.91
CA ASN A 50 -11.10 3.76 -20.64
C ASN A 50 -11.27 4.73 -19.47
N ILE A 51 -10.96 6.02 -19.68
CA ILE A 51 -11.08 7.06 -18.66
C ILE A 51 -12.55 7.29 -18.30
N LEU A 52 -13.44 7.39 -19.30
CA LEU A 52 -14.87 7.60 -19.11
C LEU A 52 -15.52 6.39 -18.43
N ALA A 53 -15.22 5.17 -18.89
CA ALA A 53 -15.70 3.95 -18.23
C ALA A 53 -15.25 3.86 -16.77
N THR A 54 -14.00 4.23 -16.49
CA THR A 54 -13.49 4.32 -15.11
C THR A 54 -14.22 5.39 -14.31
N GLN A 55 -14.49 6.55 -14.91
CA GLN A 55 -15.19 7.66 -14.25
C GLN A 55 -16.62 7.27 -13.87
N ASP A 56 -17.34 6.57 -14.75
CA ASP A 56 -18.70 6.11 -14.45
C ASP A 56 -18.70 5.02 -13.38
N TYR A 57 -17.77 4.06 -13.46
CA TYR A 57 -17.60 3.04 -12.43
C TYR A 57 -17.24 3.63 -11.06
N VAL A 58 -16.38 4.66 -11.02
CA VAL A 58 -15.97 5.30 -9.76
C VAL A 58 -17.16 5.89 -9.01
N LYS A 59 -18.18 6.41 -9.72
CA LYS A 59 -19.40 6.94 -9.09
C LYS A 59 -20.18 5.86 -8.34
N GLU A 60 -20.26 4.66 -8.91
CA GLU A 60 -20.97 3.51 -8.34
C GLU A 60 -20.15 2.70 -7.32
N SER A 61 -18.87 3.03 -7.17
CA SER A 61 -17.95 2.33 -6.28
C SER A 61 -17.89 2.95 -4.87
N THR A 62 -17.19 2.30 -3.94
CA THR A 62 -16.84 2.85 -2.62
C THR A 62 -15.98 4.12 -2.69
N ARG A 63 -15.49 4.49 -3.88
CA ARG A 63 -14.79 5.76 -4.12
C ARG A 63 -15.73 6.88 -4.57
N GLY A 64 -17.00 6.58 -4.80
CA GLY A 64 -18.07 7.53 -5.11
C GLY A 64 -18.56 8.27 -3.86
N LYS A 65 -19.69 8.95 -3.98
CA LYS A 65 -20.42 9.49 -2.84
C LYS A 65 -21.36 8.39 -2.34
N SER A 66 -21.32 8.04 -1.06
CA SER A 66 -22.37 7.18 -0.46
C SER A 66 -23.63 8.01 -0.27
N GLU A 67 -24.78 7.47 -0.65
CA GLU A 67 -26.08 8.10 -0.40
C GLU A 67 -26.61 7.81 1.02
N LEU A 68 -26.00 6.85 1.73
CA LEU A 68 -26.31 6.59 3.13
C LEU A 68 -25.66 7.63 4.04
N THR A 69 -26.45 8.09 5.02
CA THR A 69 -26.01 9.02 6.07
C THR A 69 -26.08 8.41 7.47
N ILE A 70 -26.21 7.09 7.54
CA ILE A 70 -26.22 6.30 8.76
C ILE A 70 -25.25 5.12 8.67
N ASN A 71 -24.75 4.68 9.82
CA ASN A 71 -24.01 3.43 10.00
C ASN A 71 -24.97 2.31 10.45
N PRO A 72 -24.54 1.03 10.42
CA PRO A 72 -25.36 -0.11 10.88
C PRO A 72 -25.84 0.01 12.34
N ASP A 73 -25.10 0.71 13.19
CA ASP A 73 -25.45 0.97 14.59
C ASP A 73 -26.42 2.17 14.77
N GLY A 74 -26.89 2.78 13.67
CA GLY A 74 -27.79 3.94 13.66
C GLY A 74 -27.09 5.28 13.89
N THR A 75 -25.76 5.31 14.09
CA THR A 75 -25.02 6.56 14.22
C THR A 75 -24.92 7.31 12.89
N SER A 76 -24.78 8.63 12.93
CA SER A 76 -24.64 9.44 11.72
C SER A 76 -23.33 9.13 10.97
N LYS A 77 -23.43 8.86 9.67
CA LYS A 77 -22.30 8.72 8.73
C LYS A 77 -22.10 10.04 8.00
N GLN A 78 -20.88 10.57 7.99
CA GLN A 78 -20.58 11.76 7.21
C GLN A 78 -20.66 11.45 5.71
N ALA A 79 -21.45 12.24 4.97
CA ALA A 79 -21.48 12.16 3.52
C ALA A 79 -20.16 12.68 2.94
N THR A 80 -19.26 11.77 2.58
CA THR A 80 -17.98 12.10 1.94
C THR A 80 -18.05 11.86 0.45
N SER A 81 -17.38 12.72 -0.33
CA SER A 81 -17.26 12.59 -1.78
C SER A 81 -16.01 11.80 -2.16
N GLY A 82 -15.80 10.63 -1.56
CA GLY A 82 -14.60 9.82 -1.72
C GLY A 82 -14.37 8.87 -0.55
N LEU A 83 -13.13 8.38 -0.41
CA LEU A 83 -12.76 7.51 0.68
C LEU A 83 -12.65 8.28 2.01
N ASP A 84 -12.88 7.59 3.12
CA ASP A 84 -12.71 8.17 4.45
C ASP A 84 -11.25 8.56 4.72
N LYS A 85 -11.06 9.68 5.45
CA LYS A 85 -9.73 10.19 5.79
C LYS A 85 -8.88 9.16 6.53
N SER A 86 -9.47 8.41 7.46
CA SER A 86 -8.80 7.35 8.22
C SER A 86 -8.35 6.19 7.31
N TYR A 87 -9.13 5.88 6.27
CA TYR A 87 -8.81 4.84 5.30
C TYR A 87 -7.71 5.28 4.32
N ILE A 88 -7.78 6.52 3.83
CA ILE A 88 -6.74 7.15 3.00
C ILE A 88 -5.40 7.15 3.75
N THR A 89 -5.42 7.55 5.02
CA THR A 89 -4.23 7.70 5.86
C THR A 89 -3.86 6.45 6.67
N GLN A 90 -4.53 5.32 6.44
CA GLN A 90 -4.28 4.07 7.15
C GLN A 90 -2.80 3.64 7.04
N TYR A 91 -2.25 3.73 5.83
CA TYR A 91 -0.83 3.48 5.53
C TYR A 91 -0.12 4.82 5.35
N SER A 92 0.15 5.46 6.49
CA SER A 92 0.93 6.70 6.57
C SER A 92 2.34 6.37 7.02
N TYR A 93 3.32 6.83 6.27
CA TYR A 93 4.73 6.58 6.55
C TYR A 93 5.18 7.32 7.81
N GLY A 94 5.91 6.67 8.71
CA GLY A 94 6.44 7.34 9.90
C GLY A 94 7.44 8.44 9.52
N ILE A 95 7.51 9.52 10.29
CA ILE A 95 8.48 10.61 10.02
C ILE A 95 9.92 10.07 10.10
N LEU A 96 10.22 9.35 11.17
CA LEU A 96 11.52 8.69 11.35
C LEU A 96 11.70 7.50 10.39
N GLU A 97 10.61 6.92 9.90
CA GLU A 97 10.65 5.85 8.90
C GLU A 97 11.28 6.32 7.59
N THR A 98 11.33 7.63 7.30
CA THR A 98 12.13 8.26 6.23
C THR A 98 13.54 7.71 6.11
N PHE A 99 14.18 7.34 7.23
CA PHE A 99 15.53 6.81 7.18
C PHE A 99 15.60 5.37 6.66
N ASN A 100 14.47 4.64 6.52
CA ASN A 100 14.39 3.38 5.77
C ASN A 100 14.84 3.55 4.32
N LEU A 101 14.68 4.72 3.71
CA LEU A 101 15.16 5.01 2.35
C LEU A 101 16.68 4.89 2.24
N PHE A 102 17.41 5.08 3.35
CA PHE A 102 18.88 5.10 3.44
C PHE A 102 19.47 3.92 4.21
N ILE A 103 18.79 3.41 5.24
CA ILE A 103 19.18 2.26 6.06
C ILE A 103 18.02 1.27 6.04
N PRO A 104 18.16 0.07 5.43
CA PRO A 104 17.01 -0.75 5.04
C PRO A 104 16.09 -1.11 6.21
N ARG A 105 16.60 -1.73 7.28
CA ARG A 105 15.78 -2.08 8.46
C ARG A 105 15.91 -1.06 9.59
N PHE A 106 15.84 0.24 9.29
CA PHE A 106 15.88 1.30 10.30
C PHE A 106 14.69 1.21 11.26
N MET A 107 13.47 0.96 10.76
CA MET A 107 12.29 0.66 11.58
C MET A 107 12.00 -0.84 11.73
N GLY A 108 13.04 -1.68 11.61
CA GLY A 108 12.89 -3.13 11.51
C GLY A 108 12.60 -3.58 10.07
N GLY A 109 12.38 -4.88 9.89
CA GLY A 109 11.96 -5.45 8.62
C GLY A 109 10.44 -5.40 8.48
N GLY A 110 9.84 -6.52 8.06
CA GLY A 110 8.39 -6.67 8.01
C GLY A 110 7.75 -7.03 9.35
N ASN A 111 6.42 -7.07 9.35
CA ASN A 111 5.61 -7.67 10.42
C ASN A 111 5.80 -9.19 10.51
N GLY A 112 6.37 -9.83 9.50
CA GLY A 112 6.97 -11.16 9.55
C GLY A 112 8.35 -11.10 8.90
N GLU A 113 9.41 -11.33 9.67
CA GLU A 113 10.79 -11.32 9.19
C GLU A 113 11.52 -12.55 9.72
N ASN A 114 12.32 -13.18 8.87
CA ASN A 114 13.20 -14.26 9.29
C ASN A 114 14.43 -13.71 10.00
N VAL A 115 14.45 -13.82 11.34
CA VAL A 115 15.55 -13.33 12.17
C VAL A 115 16.69 -14.34 12.36
N GLY A 116 16.49 -15.59 11.90
CA GLY A 116 17.47 -16.66 11.90
C GLY A 116 17.76 -17.27 13.28
N LYS A 117 18.63 -18.28 13.33
CA LYS A 117 18.98 -19.06 14.54
C LYS A 117 19.82 -18.29 15.55
N ASN A 118 20.52 -17.24 15.12
CA ASN A 118 21.38 -16.43 15.98
C ASN A 118 20.61 -15.25 16.63
N SER A 119 19.27 -15.31 16.60
CA SER A 119 18.38 -14.28 17.12
C SER A 119 18.10 -14.46 18.61
N ALA A 120 17.83 -13.36 19.29
CA ALA A 120 17.42 -13.40 20.69
C ALA A 120 16.05 -14.10 20.83
N LEU A 121 15.15 -13.90 19.86
CA LEU A 121 13.87 -14.62 19.80
C LEU A 121 14.04 -16.13 19.65
N TYR A 122 15.00 -16.61 18.85
CA TYR A 122 15.26 -18.04 18.74
C TYR A 122 15.67 -18.61 20.10
N ASN A 123 16.61 -17.93 20.78
CA ASN A 123 17.07 -18.33 22.11
C ASN A 123 15.93 -18.29 23.14
N PHE A 124 15.05 -17.29 23.07
CA PHE A 124 13.84 -17.22 23.89
C PHE A 124 12.97 -18.46 23.72
N TYR A 125 12.61 -18.85 22.50
CA TYR A 125 11.77 -20.04 22.28
C TYR A 125 12.44 -21.34 22.72
N ILE A 126 13.75 -21.48 22.49
CA ILE A 126 14.51 -22.63 23.02
C ILE A 126 14.45 -22.66 24.55
N SER A 127 14.61 -21.51 25.22
CA SER A 127 14.54 -21.42 26.69
C SER A 127 13.15 -21.74 27.25
N LYS A 128 12.09 -21.57 26.44
CA LYS A 128 10.71 -21.95 26.77
C LYS A 128 10.37 -23.40 26.41
N GLY A 129 11.34 -24.20 25.96
CA GLY A 129 11.16 -25.62 25.70
C GLY A 129 10.77 -25.98 24.26
N ALA A 130 10.76 -25.03 23.33
CA ALA A 130 10.55 -25.34 21.91
C ALA A 130 11.71 -26.18 21.36
N SER A 131 11.42 -27.16 20.51
CA SER A 131 12.46 -27.88 19.77
C SER A 131 13.20 -26.94 18.79
N ALA A 132 14.42 -27.30 18.40
CA ALA A 132 15.20 -26.53 17.43
C ALA A 132 14.54 -26.40 16.04
N LEU A 133 13.58 -27.28 15.71
CA LEU A 133 12.78 -27.19 14.49
C LEU A 133 11.62 -26.19 14.69
N GLN A 134 10.85 -26.33 15.77
CA GLN A 134 9.75 -25.42 16.11
C GLN A 134 10.25 -23.98 16.26
N ALA A 135 11.32 -23.76 17.04
CA ALA A 135 11.90 -22.43 17.24
C ALA A 135 12.34 -21.80 15.92
N ARG A 136 12.91 -22.59 15.00
CA ARG A 136 13.31 -22.11 13.67
C ARG A 136 12.12 -21.68 12.83
N GLU A 137 11.03 -22.42 12.87
CA GLU A 137 9.84 -22.08 12.10
C GLU A 137 9.17 -20.82 12.64
N ILE A 138 9.08 -20.70 13.97
CA ILE A 138 8.49 -19.52 14.61
C ILE A 138 9.28 -18.25 14.27
N VAL A 139 10.61 -18.29 14.33
CA VAL A 139 11.44 -17.10 14.07
C VAL A 139 11.57 -16.71 12.60
N LYS A 140 10.97 -17.47 11.66
CA LYS A 140 10.80 -17.01 10.27
C LYS A 140 9.77 -15.88 10.14
N HIS A 141 8.86 -15.77 11.10
CA HIS A 141 7.76 -14.81 11.10
C HIS A 141 7.85 -13.84 12.27
N ALA A 142 9.06 -13.44 12.67
CA ALA A 142 9.23 -12.55 13.81
C ALA A 142 8.70 -11.13 13.50
N PRO A 143 7.95 -10.50 14.41
CA PRO A 143 7.33 -9.18 14.19
C PRO A 143 8.31 -8.04 14.44
N THR A 144 9.31 -7.93 13.58
CA THR A 144 10.44 -7.01 13.78
C THR A 144 10.08 -5.55 13.53
N TYR A 145 9.10 -5.25 12.68
CA TYR A 145 8.64 -3.89 12.43
C TYR A 145 8.17 -3.19 13.71
N TRP A 146 8.62 -1.95 13.91
CA TRP A 146 8.29 -1.14 15.10
C TRP A 146 7.88 0.31 14.79
N GLY A 147 7.58 0.62 13.52
CA GLY A 147 7.08 1.94 13.13
C GLY A 147 5.56 2.12 13.29
N ASP A 148 5.03 3.19 12.68
CA ASP A 148 3.67 3.70 12.87
C ASP A 148 2.61 3.08 11.92
N GLN A 149 3.05 2.25 10.97
CA GLN A 149 2.16 1.59 10.01
C GLN A 149 1.53 0.32 10.60
N PRO A 150 0.28 -0.01 10.20
CA PRO A 150 -0.40 -1.19 10.72
C PRO A 150 0.24 -2.50 10.25
N ILE A 151 0.67 -2.55 8.98
CA ILE A 151 1.32 -3.70 8.35
C ILE A 151 2.36 -3.16 7.35
N VAL A 152 3.56 -3.74 7.39
CA VAL A 152 4.67 -3.55 6.47
C VAL A 152 5.25 -4.92 6.15
N GLU A 153 5.38 -5.25 4.87
CA GLU A 153 6.02 -6.50 4.42
C GLU A 153 7.53 -6.30 4.20
N ALA A 154 7.90 -5.16 3.64
CA ALA A 154 9.29 -4.81 3.35
C ALA A 154 9.52 -3.30 3.57
N PRO A 155 10.74 -2.89 3.98
CA PRO A 155 11.08 -1.48 4.10
C PRO A 155 11.19 -0.80 2.73
N ALA A 156 10.76 0.45 2.64
CA ALA A 156 10.96 1.30 1.47
C ALA A 156 12.43 1.75 1.35
N TYR A 157 13.31 0.88 0.89
CA TYR A 157 14.75 1.12 0.75
C TYR A 157 15.11 1.49 -0.70
N ILE A 158 15.82 2.62 -0.90
CA ILE A 158 16.21 3.11 -2.24
C ILE A 158 17.71 2.89 -2.54
N GLY A 159 18.51 2.53 -1.53
CA GLY A 159 19.94 2.27 -1.68
C GLY A 159 20.83 3.33 -1.03
N ALA A 160 21.68 2.91 -0.10
CA ALA A 160 22.71 3.72 0.54
C ALA A 160 23.65 4.38 -0.47
N VAL A 161 24.04 3.63 -1.51
CA VAL A 161 24.93 4.13 -2.58
C VAL A 161 24.22 5.22 -3.40
N VAL A 162 22.95 4.97 -3.73
CA VAL A 162 22.12 5.89 -4.51
C VAL A 162 21.85 7.17 -3.72
N VAL A 163 21.51 7.05 -2.43
CA VAL A 163 21.32 8.20 -1.53
C VAL A 163 22.61 8.99 -1.35
N PHE A 164 23.77 8.35 -1.23
CA PHE A 164 25.06 9.06 -1.21
C PHE A 164 25.28 9.89 -2.49
N LEU A 165 25.05 9.29 -3.67
CA LEU A 165 25.18 9.99 -4.94
C LEU A 165 24.13 11.11 -5.09
N PHE A 166 22.92 10.91 -4.57
CA PHE A 166 21.89 11.96 -4.50
C PHE A 166 22.37 13.15 -3.66
N VAL A 167 22.89 12.92 -2.45
CA VAL A 167 23.41 13.98 -1.58
C VAL A 167 24.60 14.68 -2.25
N LEU A 168 25.48 13.93 -2.92
CA LEU A 168 26.57 14.50 -3.72
C LEU A 168 26.02 15.42 -4.83
N ALA A 169 24.97 14.98 -5.53
CA ALA A 169 24.31 15.76 -6.57
C ALA A 169 23.74 17.08 -6.04
N LEU A 170 23.26 17.14 -4.80
CA LEU A 170 22.77 18.39 -4.19
C LEU A 170 23.82 19.50 -4.19
N PHE A 171 25.11 19.15 -4.13
CA PHE A 171 26.22 20.10 -4.16
C PHE A 171 26.78 20.38 -5.57
N LEU A 172 26.62 19.43 -6.50
CA LEU A 172 27.17 19.53 -7.86
C LEU A 172 26.16 20.05 -8.91
N VAL A 173 24.90 19.65 -8.80
CA VAL A 173 23.86 19.99 -9.77
C VAL A 173 23.23 21.33 -9.38
N LYS A 174 22.99 22.19 -10.37
CA LYS A 174 22.46 23.55 -10.18
C LYS A 174 21.30 23.83 -11.14
N GLY A 175 20.53 24.86 -10.80
CA GLY A 175 19.43 25.36 -11.63
C GLY A 175 18.22 24.44 -11.65
N ARG A 176 17.40 24.59 -12.70
CA ARG A 176 16.12 23.88 -12.84
C ARG A 176 16.21 22.37 -12.64
N LEU A 177 17.26 21.71 -13.16
CA LEU A 177 17.45 20.25 -13.05
C LEU A 177 17.49 19.76 -11.61
N LYS A 178 18.15 20.50 -10.71
CA LYS A 178 18.19 20.16 -9.28
C LYS A 178 16.81 20.34 -8.65
N TRP A 179 16.18 21.49 -8.90
CA TRP A 179 15.03 21.91 -8.12
C TRP A 179 13.76 21.11 -8.39
N TRP A 180 13.55 20.59 -9.60
CA TRP A 180 12.39 19.73 -9.83
C TRP A 180 12.54 18.34 -9.21
N LEU A 181 13.76 17.77 -9.24
CA LEU A 181 14.04 16.47 -8.62
C LEU A 181 13.97 16.57 -7.10
N VAL A 182 14.62 17.58 -6.52
CA VAL A 182 14.60 17.82 -5.07
C VAL A 182 13.20 18.20 -4.60
N GLY A 183 12.52 19.10 -5.32
CA GLY A 183 11.14 19.48 -5.01
C GLY A 183 10.18 18.30 -5.10
N GLY A 184 10.34 17.44 -6.12
CA GLY A 184 9.57 16.22 -6.29
C GLY A 184 9.79 15.23 -5.15
N SER A 185 11.05 15.01 -4.76
CA SER A 185 11.39 14.17 -3.61
C SER A 185 10.81 14.71 -2.30
N ILE A 186 10.93 16.03 -2.05
CA ILE A 186 10.36 16.65 -0.85
C ILE A 186 8.84 16.53 -0.84
N LEU A 187 8.17 16.83 -1.96
CA LEU A 187 6.71 16.71 -2.07
C LEU A 187 6.24 15.28 -1.79
N ALA A 188 6.90 14.29 -2.42
CA ALA A 188 6.58 12.88 -2.23
C ALA A 188 6.76 12.47 -0.76
N LEU A 189 7.85 12.88 -0.12
CA LEU A 189 8.10 12.56 1.27
C LEU A 189 7.06 13.18 2.22
N LEU A 190 6.78 14.48 2.06
CA LEU A 190 5.82 15.20 2.90
C LEU A 190 4.41 14.60 2.80
N LEU A 191 3.96 14.25 1.59
CA LEU A 191 2.65 13.64 1.39
C LEU A 191 2.60 12.18 1.85
N SER A 192 3.72 11.44 1.78
CA SER A 192 3.79 10.05 2.25
C SER A 192 3.58 9.93 3.77
N TRP A 193 3.90 10.98 4.53
CA TRP A 193 3.74 10.99 5.98
C TRP A 193 2.29 10.97 6.45
N GLY A 194 1.34 11.34 5.58
CA GLY A 194 -0.08 11.14 5.84
C GLY A 194 -0.55 11.72 7.16
N LYS A 195 -1.07 10.86 8.04
CA LYS A 195 -1.56 11.24 9.38
C LYS A 195 -0.49 11.87 10.28
N ASN A 196 0.79 11.63 10.00
CA ASN A 196 1.91 12.22 10.73
C ASN A 196 2.17 13.69 10.31
N LEU A 197 1.50 14.16 9.24
CA LEU A 197 1.47 15.57 8.80
C LEU A 197 0.04 15.97 8.40
N ASN A 198 -0.91 15.85 9.34
CA ASN A 198 -2.35 16.04 9.10
C ASN A 198 -2.69 17.34 8.34
N PHE A 199 -2.10 18.48 8.72
CA PHE A 199 -2.40 19.75 8.06
C PHE A 199 -2.23 19.71 6.53
N LEU A 200 -1.12 19.12 6.04
CA LEU A 200 -0.87 19.01 4.61
C LEU A 200 -1.79 17.96 3.98
N THR A 201 -1.94 16.82 4.65
CA THR A 201 -2.73 15.68 4.16
C THR A 201 -4.21 16.04 4.04
N ASP A 202 -4.78 16.70 5.05
CA ASP A 202 -6.15 17.19 5.05
C ASP A 202 -6.38 18.21 3.93
N PHE A 203 -5.45 19.16 3.74
CA PHE A 203 -5.53 20.09 2.61
C PHE A 203 -5.60 19.37 1.26
N PHE A 204 -4.77 18.33 1.07
CA PHE A 204 -4.79 17.56 -0.16
C PHE A 204 -6.09 16.75 -0.32
N ILE A 205 -6.57 16.12 0.75
CA ILE A 205 -7.82 15.34 0.73
C ILE A 205 -9.03 16.23 0.43
N ASP A 206 -9.09 17.40 1.05
CA ASP A 206 -10.27 18.26 1.01
C ASP A 206 -10.32 19.15 -0.25
N TYR A 207 -9.17 19.54 -0.79
CA TYR A 207 -9.10 20.55 -1.87
C TYR A 207 -8.41 20.10 -3.15
N VAL A 208 -7.54 19.10 -3.14
CA VAL A 208 -6.80 18.68 -4.35
C VAL A 208 -7.62 17.64 -5.12
N PRO A 209 -7.99 17.93 -6.40
CA PRO A 209 -8.87 17.06 -7.17
C PRO A 209 -8.37 15.62 -7.25
N LEU A 210 -9.30 14.67 -7.10
CA LEU A 210 -9.07 13.22 -7.16
C LEU A 210 -8.18 12.63 -6.05
N TYR A 211 -7.58 13.43 -5.17
CA TYR A 211 -6.68 12.92 -4.13
C TYR A 211 -7.40 11.95 -3.17
N ASN A 212 -8.64 12.30 -2.79
CA ASN A 212 -9.49 11.48 -1.91
C ASN A 212 -10.01 10.16 -2.53
N LYS A 213 -9.60 9.84 -3.76
CA LYS A 213 -9.96 8.59 -4.47
C LYS A 213 -8.90 7.50 -4.33
N PHE A 214 -7.76 7.82 -3.72
CA PHE A 214 -6.63 6.90 -3.54
C PHE A 214 -6.45 6.52 -2.07
N ARG A 215 -6.23 5.23 -1.83
CA ARG A 215 -5.82 4.70 -0.52
C ARG A 215 -4.30 4.73 -0.41
N ALA A 216 -3.79 4.73 0.82
CA ALA A 216 -2.38 4.54 1.16
C ALA A 216 -1.50 5.65 0.59
N VAL A 217 -1.48 6.78 1.29
CA VAL A 217 -0.67 7.95 0.93
C VAL A 217 0.84 7.65 0.81
N SER A 218 1.34 6.61 1.49
CA SER A 218 2.73 6.15 1.33
C SER A 218 3.07 5.71 -0.11
N SER A 219 2.09 5.32 -0.93
CA SER A 219 2.32 4.91 -2.33
C SER A 219 2.94 6.01 -3.22
N ILE A 220 2.87 7.28 -2.82
CA ILE A 220 3.55 8.38 -3.54
C ILE A 220 5.09 8.25 -3.52
N GLN A 221 5.64 7.43 -2.62
CA GLN A 221 7.09 7.19 -2.51
C GLN A 221 7.72 6.61 -3.78
N VAL A 222 6.93 6.05 -4.70
CA VAL A 222 7.41 5.72 -6.05
C VAL A 222 8.08 6.91 -6.76
N LEU A 223 7.69 8.14 -6.43
CA LEU A 223 8.34 9.34 -6.96
C LEU A 223 9.74 9.55 -6.38
N LEU A 224 10.00 9.12 -5.14
CA LEU A 224 11.35 9.12 -4.57
C LEU A 224 12.24 8.14 -5.33
N GLU A 225 11.72 6.94 -5.64
CA GLU A 225 12.39 5.91 -6.43
C GLU A 225 12.67 6.35 -7.88
N LEU A 226 11.98 7.39 -8.37
CA LEU A 226 12.30 8.04 -9.63
C LEU A 226 13.30 9.19 -9.46
N CYS A 227 12.98 10.16 -8.60
CA CYS A 227 13.73 11.40 -8.49
C CYS A 227 15.14 11.20 -7.90
N VAL A 228 15.27 10.34 -6.90
CA VAL A 228 16.55 10.14 -6.20
C VAL A 228 17.58 9.47 -7.12
N PRO A 229 17.28 8.36 -7.83
CA PRO A 229 18.23 7.77 -8.77
C PRO A 229 18.57 8.67 -9.96
N VAL A 230 17.59 9.38 -10.54
CA VAL A 230 17.85 10.32 -11.65
C VAL A 230 18.84 11.40 -11.23
N MET A 231 18.66 11.96 -10.03
CA MET A 231 19.57 12.96 -9.48
C MET A 231 20.95 12.38 -9.15
N ALA A 232 21.02 11.13 -8.65
CA ALA A 232 22.28 10.41 -8.44
C ALA A 232 23.07 10.22 -9.75
N VAL A 233 22.41 9.92 -10.87
CA VAL A 233 23.05 9.85 -12.19
C VAL A 233 23.60 11.21 -12.61
N PHE A 234 22.87 12.30 -12.38
CA PHE A 234 23.40 13.65 -12.63
C PHE A 234 24.63 14.00 -11.80
N ALA A 235 24.78 13.44 -10.60
CA ALA A 235 26.02 13.54 -9.81
C ALA A 235 27.21 12.98 -10.60
N LEU A 236 27.06 11.79 -11.19
CA LEU A 236 28.11 11.14 -11.99
C LEU A 236 28.41 11.93 -13.28
N VAL A 237 27.37 12.45 -13.95
CA VAL A 237 27.55 13.33 -15.12
C VAL A 237 28.37 14.57 -14.75
N LYS A 238 28.05 15.22 -13.62
CA LYS A 238 28.82 16.36 -13.10
C LYS A 238 30.23 15.97 -12.66
N LEU A 239 30.42 14.76 -12.16
CA LEU A 239 31.72 14.24 -11.74
C LEU A 239 32.66 14.05 -12.94
N PHE A 240 32.17 13.47 -14.04
CA PHE A 240 33.00 13.09 -15.19
C PHE A 240 33.29 14.22 -16.18
N ASN A 241 32.46 15.27 -16.20
CA ASN A 241 32.64 16.40 -17.09
C ASN A 241 33.39 17.55 -16.40
N ASP A 242 34.03 18.42 -17.18
CA ASP A 242 34.81 19.57 -16.69
C ASP A 242 33.96 20.81 -16.37
N PHE A 243 32.69 20.61 -16.02
CA PHE A 243 31.79 21.71 -15.64
C PHE A 243 32.20 22.42 -14.34
N ASP A 244 32.88 21.71 -13.44
CA ASP A 244 33.34 22.22 -12.14
C ASP A 244 34.78 21.79 -11.89
N THR A 245 35.51 22.58 -11.10
CA THR A 245 36.90 22.28 -10.73
C THR A 245 36.98 21.06 -9.80
N ASN A 246 38.10 20.33 -9.84
CA ASN A 246 38.33 19.19 -8.95
C ASN A 246 38.27 19.56 -7.47
N GLU A 247 38.63 20.79 -7.11
CA GLU A 247 38.49 21.31 -5.74
C GLU A 247 37.02 21.40 -5.31
N LYS A 248 36.15 21.94 -6.17
CA LYS A 248 34.70 21.99 -5.91
C LYS A 248 34.11 20.59 -5.80
N LYS A 249 34.50 19.68 -6.71
CA LYS A 249 34.07 18.27 -6.65
C LYS A 249 34.52 17.59 -5.36
N LEU A 250 35.77 17.79 -4.94
CA LEU A 250 36.29 17.23 -3.69
C LEU A 250 35.58 17.79 -2.46
N LYS A 251 35.26 19.09 -2.46
CA LYS A 251 34.47 19.71 -1.39
C LYS A 251 33.06 19.12 -1.32
N ALA A 252 32.41 18.92 -2.45
CA ALA A 252 31.10 18.28 -2.54
C ALA A 252 31.13 16.83 -1.99
N VAL A 253 32.17 16.06 -2.31
CA VAL A 253 32.38 14.71 -1.75
C VAL A 253 32.53 14.76 -0.24
N LYS A 254 33.35 15.66 0.31
CA LYS A 254 33.51 15.82 1.76
C LYS A 254 32.19 16.12 2.46
N TYR A 255 31.36 16.99 1.88
CA TYR A 255 30.05 17.31 2.44
C TYR A 255 29.07 16.14 2.33
N ALA A 256 29.02 15.47 1.17
CA ALA A 256 28.16 14.31 0.99
C ALA A 256 28.53 13.19 1.97
N THR A 257 29.82 12.85 2.07
CA THR A 257 30.32 11.87 3.04
C THR A 257 30.04 12.31 4.48
N GLY A 258 30.32 13.58 4.82
CA GLY A 258 30.07 14.10 6.16
C GLY A 258 28.59 14.01 6.57
N ILE A 259 27.67 14.27 5.64
CA ILE A 259 26.22 14.17 5.89
C ILE A 259 25.81 12.70 6.00
N THR A 260 26.06 11.87 4.99
CA THR A 260 25.52 10.50 4.98
C THR A 260 26.21 9.59 5.98
N ALA A 261 27.55 9.64 6.08
CA ALA A 261 28.28 8.87 7.09
C ALA A 261 28.05 9.44 8.49
N GLY A 262 27.94 10.77 8.63
CA GLY A 262 27.66 11.42 9.91
C GLY A 262 26.29 11.03 10.47
N VAL A 263 25.24 11.03 9.63
CA VAL A 263 23.89 10.57 10.02
C VAL A 263 23.93 9.09 10.41
N ALA A 264 24.56 8.23 9.62
CA ALA A 264 24.69 6.80 9.96
C ALA A 264 25.46 6.57 11.27
N LEU A 265 26.55 7.31 11.51
CA LEU A 265 27.33 7.24 12.75
C LEU A 265 26.53 7.76 13.95
N LEU A 266 25.82 8.87 13.80
CA LEU A 266 24.95 9.42 14.85
C LEU A 266 23.93 8.38 15.28
N PHE A 267 23.25 7.75 14.33
CA PHE A 267 22.29 6.68 14.63
C PHE A 267 22.96 5.46 15.26
N LEU A 268 24.12 5.03 14.75
CA LEU A 268 24.82 3.88 15.28
C LEU A 268 25.25 4.07 16.75
N LEU A 269 25.74 5.26 17.09
CA LEU A 269 26.27 5.59 18.42
C LEU A 269 25.16 5.95 19.41
N LEU A 270 24.14 6.68 18.97
CA LEU A 270 23.07 7.19 19.83
C LEU A 270 21.79 6.36 19.78
N LYS A 271 21.76 5.21 19.09
CA LYS A 271 20.54 4.37 18.94
C LYS A 271 19.78 4.12 20.24
N SER A 272 20.47 3.77 21.33
CA SER A 272 19.85 3.46 22.62
C SER A 272 19.34 4.69 23.36
N THR A 273 19.79 5.89 22.98
CA THR A 273 19.32 7.17 23.51
C THR A 273 18.17 7.73 22.67
N LEU A 274 18.22 7.51 21.36
CA LEU A 274 17.23 8.02 20.41
C LEU A 274 15.98 7.15 20.31
N PHE A 275 16.10 5.83 20.56
CA PHE A 275 15.03 4.87 20.31
C PHE A 275 14.91 3.85 21.45
N ASP A 276 13.68 3.52 21.82
CA ASP A 276 13.33 2.47 22.77
C ASP A 276 13.04 1.11 22.08
N PHE A 277 13.05 1.10 20.74
CA PHE A 277 12.76 -0.05 19.87
C PHE A 277 11.40 -0.70 20.15
N SER A 278 10.42 0.08 20.60
CA SER A 278 9.05 -0.37 20.82
C SER A 278 8.14 -0.10 19.63
N GLY A 279 7.22 -1.02 19.38
CA GLY A 279 6.22 -0.93 18.30
C GLY A 279 4.78 -0.96 18.81
N LEU A 280 3.83 -0.59 17.93
CA LEU A 280 2.40 -0.49 18.23
C LEU A 280 1.77 -1.78 18.83
N ARG A 281 2.30 -2.95 18.45
CA ARG A 281 1.77 -4.27 18.86
C ARG A 281 2.42 -4.85 20.12
N ASP A 282 3.46 -4.21 20.65
CA ASP A 282 4.25 -4.76 21.76
C ASP A 282 3.43 -4.96 23.03
N ALA A 283 2.40 -4.14 23.27
CA ALA A 283 1.50 -4.32 24.41
C ALA A 283 0.74 -5.66 24.33
N GLY A 284 0.20 -6.00 23.15
CA GLY A 284 -0.48 -7.28 22.91
C GLY A 284 0.50 -8.46 22.99
N TYR A 285 1.70 -8.32 22.43
CA TYR A 285 2.74 -9.35 22.54
C TYR A 285 3.17 -9.58 23.98
N ARG A 286 3.27 -8.53 24.80
CA ARG A 286 3.59 -8.64 26.23
C ARG A 286 2.49 -9.40 26.97
N GLN A 287 1.22 -9.15 26.64
CA GLN A 287 0.10 -9.85 27.26
C GLN A 287 0.09 -11.34 26.91
N ASN A 288 0.40 -11.69 25.66
CA ASN A 288 0.33 -13.07 25.17
C ASN A 288 1.58 -13.91 25.48
N TYR A 289 2.77 -13.30 25.47
CA TYR A 289 4.06 -14.01 25.55
C TYR A 289 4.96 -13.58 26.71
N GLY A 290 4.58 -12.53 27.45
CA GLY A 290 5.33 -12.02 28.60
C GLY A 290 6.44 -11.01 28.26
N LEU A 291 7.07 -10.47 29.31
CA LEU A 291 8.11 -9.44 29.19
C LEU A 291 9.41 -9.95 28.54
N GLU A 292 9.78 -11.20 28.80
CA GLU A 292 11.00 -11.81 28.24
C GLU A 292 10.96 -11.89 26.71
N PHE A 293 9.78 -12.15 26.13
CA PHE A 293 9.57 -12.12 24.69
C PHE A 293 9.84 -10.71 24.12
N ILE A 294 9.32 -9.67 24.77
CA ILE A 294 9.53 -8.28 24.34
C ILE A 294 11.00 -7.90 24.41
N ASN A 295 11.71 -8.30 25.47
CA ASN A 295 13.13 -8.03 25.59
C ASN A 295 13.93 -8.70 24.47
N ALA A 296 13.64 -9.97 24.17
CA ALA A 296 14.25 -10.69 23.05
C ALA A 296 13.93 -10.04 21.70
N LEU A 297 12.67 -9.63 21.46
CA LEU A 297 12.25 -8.94 20.25
C LEU A 297 12.98 -7.60 20.08
N LYS A 298 13.12 -6.81 21.15
CA LYS A 298 13.86 -5.54 21.13
C LYS A 298 15.35 -5.76 20.83
N GLU A 299 15.95 -6.80 21.39
CA GLU A 299 17.34 -7.14 21.11
C GLU A 299 17.54 -7.47 19.62
N ASP A 300 16.61 -8.22 19.02
CA ASP A 300 16.64 -8.48 17.58
C ASP A 300 16.45 -7.19 16.76
N ARG A 301 15.52 -6.30 17.13
CA ARG A 301 15.36 -5.00 16.47
C ARG A 301 16.65 -4.17 16.51
N ILE A 302 17.30 -4.09 17.67
CA ILE A 302 18.58 -3.39 17.86
C ILE A 302 19.68 -4.02 16.98
N ARG A 303 19.73 -5.35 16.92
CA ARG A 303 20.69 -6.09 16.10
C ARG A 303 20.50 -5.79 14.61
N LEU A 304 19.25 -5.85 14.11
CA LEU A 304 18.92 -5.55 12.71
C LEU A 304 19.28 -4.11 12.34
N PHE A 305 18.88 -3.15 13.18
CA PHE A 305 19.22 -1.73 13.04
C PHE A 305 20.74 -1.53 12.96
N THR A 306 21.47 -2.12 13.91
CA THR A 306 22.93 -1.97 14.01
C THR A 306 23.64 -2.55 12.79
N TYR A 307 23.25 -3.76 12.38
CA TYR A 307 23.83 -4.43 11.22
C TYR A 307 23.62 -3.62 9.93
N ASP A 308 22.39 -3.19 9.66
CA ASP A 308 22.07 -2.46 8.43
C ASP A 308 22.64 -1.04 8.45
N THR A 309 22.78 -0.40 9.63
CA THR A 309 23.46 0.90 9.76
C THR A 309 24.96 0.79 9.48
N ILE A 310 25.64 -0.24 10.00
CA ILE A 310 27.06 -0.49 9.70
C ILE A 310 27.25 -0.78 8.21
N ARG A 311 26.41 -1.64 7.63
CA ARG A 311 26.43 -1.93 6.19
C ARG A 311 26.31 -0.65 5.37
N THR A 312 25.35 0.20 5.70
CA THR A 312 25.12 1.50 5.06
C THR A 312 26.35 2.40 5.16
N LEU A 313 26.95 2.50 6.35
CA LEU A 313 28.17 3.28 6.58
C LEU A 313 29.34 2.79 5.70
N VAL A 314 29.54 1.47 5.61
CA VAL A 314 30.58 0.89 4.74
C VAL A 314 30.34 1.22 3.27
N LEU A 315 29.10 1.07 2.79
CA LEU A 315 28.74 1.39 1.39
C LEU A 315 28.95 2.87 1.07
N VAL A 316 28.63 3.77 1.99
CA VAL A 316 28.90 5.21 1.86
C VAL A 316 30.41 5.49 1.77
N LEU A 317 31.21 4.90 2.65
CA LEU A 317 32.66 5.10 2.67
C LEU A 317 33.35 4.54 1.42
N LEU A 318 32.89 3.39 0.91
CA LEU A 318 33.34 2.83 -0.36
C LEU A 318 32.96 3.76 -1.52
N SER A 319 31.72 4.24 -1.57
CA SER A 319 31.25 5.18 -2.60
C SER A 319 32.07 6.47 -2.61
N ALA A 320 32.32 7.05 -1.43
CA ALA A 320 33.18 8.23 -1.27
C ALA A 320 34.63 7.97 -1.72
N SER A 321 35.18 6.80 -1.40
CA SER A 321 36.53 6.40 -1.78
C SER A 321 36.67 6.26 -3.30
N ILE A 322 35.68 5.66 -3.98
CA ILE A 322 35.64 5.56 -5.45
C ILE A 322 35.72 6.95 -6.08
N VAL A 323 34.87 7.89 -5.63
CA VAL A 323 34.87 9.26 -6.17
C VAL A 323 36.18 9.97 -5.85
N TYR A 324 36.71 9.82 -4.63
CA TYR A 324 37.97 10.43 -4.22
C TYR A 324 39.15 9.95 -5.08
N PHE A 325 39.28 8.65 -5.31
CA PHE A 325 40.37 8.11 -6.13
C PHE A 325 40.24 8.47 -7.61
N TYR A 326 39.02 8.59 -8.13
CA TYR A 326 38.78 9.15 -9.46
C TYR A 326 39.29 10.60 -9.56
N LEU A 327 38.94 11.47 -8.61
CA LEU A 327 39.41 12.87 -8.59
C LEU A 327 40.93 12.99 -8.42
N LYS A 328 41.57 11.99 -7.81
CA LYS A 328 43.03 11.86 -7.72
C LYS A 328 43.67 11.19 -8.94
N LYS A 329 42.91 10.97 -10.02
CA LYS A 329 43.35 10.32 -11.26
C LYS A 329 43.91 8.90 -11.06
N LYS A 330 43.51 8.21 -9.99
CA LYS A 330 43.89 6.81 -9.71
C LYS A 330 42.91 5.79 -10.30
N LEU A 331 41.71 6.22 -10.67
CA LEU A 331 40.69 5.39 -11.32
C LEU A 331 40.27 6.05 -12.65
N SER A 332 40.04 5.22 -13.67
CA SER A 332 39.44 5.68 -14.94
C SER A 332 37.92 5.82 -14.79
N GLN A 333 37.28 6.59 -15.67
CA GLN A 333 35.83 6.76 -15.69
C GLN A 333 35.09 5.42 -15.84
N ASN A 334 35.55 4.55 -16.75
CA ASN A 334 34.94 3.24 -16.97
C ASN A 334 35.01 2.38 -15.71
N LEU A 335 36.15 2.41 -15.00
CA LEU A 335 36.30 1.66 -13.76
C LEU A 335 35.37 2.19 -12.66
N VAL A 336 35.19 3.52 -12.55
CA VAL A 336 34.22 4.12 -11.62
C VAL A 336 32.79 3.65 -11.92
N LEU A 337 32.40 3.64 -13.19
CA LEU A 337 31.08 3.15 -13.62
C LEU A 337 30.86 1.69 -13.25
N VAL A 338 31.85 0.82 -13.51
CA VAL A 338 31.79 -0.60 -13.13
C VAL A 338 31.71 -0.75 -11.61
N CYS A 339 32.54 -0.04 -10.85
CA CYS A 339 32.52 -0.09 -9.39
C CYS A 339 31.16 0.34 -8.82
N PHE A 340 30.58 1.43 -9.31
CA PHE A 340 29.23 1.84 -8.88
C PHE A 340 28.16 0.86 -9.33
N GLY A 341 28.24 0.31 -10.54
CA GLY A 341 27.31 -0.73 -11.01
C GLY A 341 27.31 -1.93 -10.07
N VAL A 342 28.50 -2.46 -9.72
CA VAL A 342 28.63 -3.57 -8.77
C VAL A 342 28.13 -3.18 -7.38
N LEU A 343 28.48 -1.99 -6.89
CA LEU A 343 28.12 -1.56 -5.54
C LEU A 343 26.60 -1.35 -5.40
N ILE A 344 25.94 -0.76 -6.41
CA ILE A 344 24.49 -0.57 -6.44
C ILE A 344 23.77 -1.92 -6.53
N LEU A 345 24.24 -2.85 -7.39
CA LEU A 345 23.66 -4.19 -7.49
C LEU A 345 23.81 -4.95 -6.17
N PHE A 346 25.00 -4.93 -5.55
CA PHE A 346 25.20 -5.52 -4.24
C PHE A 346 24.31 -4.87 -3.16
N ASP A 347 24.13 -3.55 -3.25
CA ASP A 347 23.33 -2.79 -2.31
C ASP A 347 21.84 -3.19 -2.38
N LEU A 348 21.24 -3.11 -3.57
CA LEU A 348 19.81 -3.33 -3.77
C LEU A 348 19.45 -4.82 -3.76
N ILE A 349 20.09 -5.64 -4.61
CA ILE A 349 19.79 -7.08 -4.71
C ILE A 349 20.00 -7.78 -3.37
N GLY A 350 21.02 -7.37 -2.60
CA GLY A 350 21.28 -7.94 -1.28
C GLY A 350 20.20 -7.65 -0.23
N VAL A 351 19.39 -6.60 -0.43
CA VAL A 351 18.22 -6.29 0.41
C VAL A 351 16.98 -6.94 -0.20
N ASP A 352 16.75 -6.79 -1.52
CA ASP A 352 15.60 -7.33 -2.23
C ASP A 352 15.46 -8.84 -2.03
N ARG A 353 16.57 -9.59 -2.12
CA ARG A 353 16.58 -11.05 -1.91
C ARG A 353 16.28 -11.51 -0.48
N ARG A 354 16.11 -10.60 0.47
CA ARG A 354 15.59 -10.94 1.82
C ARG A 354 14.08 -11.05 1.84
N TYR A 355 13.40 -10.35 0.91
CA TYR A 355 11.95 -10.22 0.84
C TYR A 355 11.34 -10.91 -0.37
N VAL A 356 12.10 -11.02 -1.47
CA VAL A 356 11.70 -11.75 -2.69
C VAL A 356 12.86 -12.64 -3.12
N ASN A 357 12.72 -13.94 -2.88
CA ASN A 357 13.75 -14.94 -3.10
C ASN A 357 13.21 -16.18 -3.80
N ASN A 358 14.03 -17.23 -3.90
CA ASN A 358 13.69 -18.41 -4.69
C ASN A 358 12.52 -19.20 -4.10
N ASP A 359 12.26 -19.07 -2.80
CA ASP A 359 11.20 -19.76 -2.09
C ASP A 359 9.82 -19.14 -2.39
N ASP A 360 9.77 -17.90 -2.92
CA ASP A 360 8.54 -17.22 -3.31
C ASP A 360 8.06 -17.62 -4.72
N PHE A 361 8.89 -18.31 -5.51
CA PHE A 361 8.51 -18.80 -6.83
C PHE A 361 7.87 -20.19 -6.73
N ILE A 362 6.58 -20.24 -7.03
CA ILE A 362 5.80 -21.47 -7.06
C ILE A 362 5.68 -22.05 -8.47
N SER A 363 5.29 -23.32 -8.57
CA SER A 363 5.12 -23.99 -9.85
C SER A 363 3.99 -23.34 -10.67
N ALA A 364 4.10 -23.36 -12.01
CA ALA A 364 3.02 -22.85 -12.86
C ALA A 364 1.70 -23.61 -12.65
N LEU A 365 1.74 -24.85 -12.17
CA LEU A 365 0.56 -25.61 -11.78
C LEU A 365 -0.16 -24.96 -10.59
N GLU A 366 0.58 -24.58 -9.55
CA GLU A 366 0.03 -23.88 -8.38
C GLU A 366 -0.49 -22.48 -8.72
N VAL A 367 0.17 -21.75 -9.63
CA VAL A 367 -0.35 -20.45 -10.11
C VAL A 367 -1.70 -20.61 -10.83
N ASN A 368 -1.81 -21.63 -11.68
CA ASN A 368 -3.03 -21.87 -12.47
C ASN A 368 -4.12 -22.56 -11.66
N LYS A 369 -3.78 -23.25 -10.56
CA LYS A 369 -4.70 -23.93 -9.65
C LYS A 369 -4.34 -23.59 -8.21
N PRO A 370 -4.54 -22.32 -7.79
CA PRO A 370 -4.11 -21.84 -6.48
C PRO A 370 -4.91 -22.44 -5.33
N PHE A 371 -6.12 -22.92 -5.61
CA PHE A 371 -7.00 -23.50 -4.62
C PHE A 371 -7.33 -24.95 -4.98
N GLN A 372 -7.37 -25.81 -3.95
CA GLN A 372 -7.88 -27.17 -4.05
C GLN A 372 -9.30 -27.23 -3.49
N PRO A 373 -10.25 -27.95 -4.13
CA PRO A 373 -11.61 -28.08 -3.64
C PRO A 373 -11.63 -28.91 -2.35
N THR A 374 -12.34 -28.42 -1.33
CA THR A 374 -12.70 -29.20 -0.14
C THR A 374 -13.75 -30.26 -0.48
N GLU A 375 -14.05 -31.17 0.46
CA GLU A 375 -15.18 -32.09 0.29
C GLU A 375 -16.50 -31.32 0.18
N VAL A 376 -16.68 -30.25 0.96
CA VAL A 376 -17.84 -29.36 0.86
C VAL A 376 -17.96 -28.74 -0.54
N ASP A 377 -16.85 -28.28 -1.13
CA ASP A 377 -16.86 -27.74 -2.49
C ASP A 377 -17.30 -28.78 -3.52
N LYS A 378 -16.84 -30.04 -3.36
CA LYS A 378 -17.23 -31.14 -4.25
C LYS A 378 -18.72 -31.45 -4.13
N GLU A 379 -19.24 -31.53 -2.90
CA GLU A 379 -20.66 -31.76 -2.68
C GLU A 379 -21.53 -30.62 -3.23
N ILE A 380 -21.12 -29.37 -3.06
CA ILE A 380 -21.84 -28.22 -3.65
C ILE A 380 -21.79 -28.29 -5.18
N ALA A 381 -20.66 -28.69 -5.75
CA ALA A 381 -20.50 -28.82 -7.20
C ALA A 381 -21.39 -29.90 -7.83
N GLU A 382 -21.95 -30.83 -7.06
CA GLU A 382 -22.95 -31.80 -7.53
C GLU A 382 -24.30 -31.13 -7.84
N ASP A 383 -24.64 -30.06 -7.12
CA ASP A 383 -25.85 -29.27 -7.40
C ASP A 383 -25.66 -28.43 -8.67
N LYS A 384 -26.46 -28.71 -9.70
CA LYS A 384 -26.45 -28.02 -10.99
C LYS A 384 -27.48 -26.89 -11.09
N SER A 385 -28.25 -26.64 -10.03
CA SER A 385 -29.13 -25.48 -9.96
C SER A 385 -28.31 -24.18 -9.89
N ASN A 386 -28.96 -23.04 -10.17
CA ASN A 386 -28.30 -21.74 -10.08
C ASN A 386 -28.53 -21.16 -8.69
N PHE A 387 -27.44 -20.93 -7.96
CA PHE A 387 -27.41 -20.44 -6.58
C PHE A 387 -26.13 -19.64 -6.33
N ARG A 388 -26.10 -18.92 -5.21
CA ARG A 388 -24.90 -18.30 -4.65
C ARG A 388 -24.40 -19.03 -3.41
N VAL A 389 -23.09 -18.89 -3.16
CA VAL A 389 -22.40 -19.43 -1.99
C VAL A 389 -21.84 -18.28 -1.15
N PHE A 390 -22.00 -18.36 0.17
CA PHE A 390 -21.37 -17.43 1.11
C PHE A 390 -20.44 -18.18 2.05
N ASP A 391 -19.14 -17.96 1.92
CA ASP A 391 -18.09 -18.59 2.71
C ASP A 391 -17.64 -17.66 3.84
N ILE A 392 -17.98 -18.04 5.07
CA ILE A 392 -17.64 -17.31 6.28
C ILE A 392 -16.56 -18.04 7.11
N SER A 393 -16.02 -19.14 6.59
CA SER A 393 -14.91 -19.86 7.22
C SER A 393 -13.67 -18.97 7.37
N SER A 394 -12.73 -19.37 8.25
CA SER A 394 -11.48 -18.63 8.42
C SER A 394 -10.69 -18.55 7.11
N GLU A 395 -10.68 -19.62 6.31
CA GLU A 395 -10.02 -19.64 4.99
C GLU A 395 -10.71 -18.68 4.01
N GLY A 396 -12.04 -18.69 3.94
CA GLY A 396 -12.82 -17.79 3.08
C GLY A 396 -12.59 -16.30 3.40
N GLN A 397 -12.42 -15.97 4.68
CA GLN A 397 -12.11 -14.60 5.11
C GLN A 397 -10.66 -14.20 4.82
N GLN A 398 -9.70 -15.10 5.03
CA GLN A 398 -8.28 -14.83 4.78
C GLN A 398 -7.94 -14.81 3.28
N SER A 399 -8.62 -15.65 2.50
CA SER A 399 -8.43 -15.82 1.06
C SER A 399 -9.75 -15.58 0.32
N PRO A 400 -10.21 -14.32 0.22
CA PRO A 400 -11.51 -13.99 -0.38
C PRO A 400 -11.63 -14.36 -1.87
N GLY A 401 -10.52 -14.71 -2.54
CA GLY A 401 -10.51 -15.24 -3.89
C GLY A 401 -10.81 -16.74 -4.01
N ARG A 402 -10.88 -17.47 -2.90
CA ARG A 402 -11.07 -18.93 -2.90
C ARG A 402 -12.48 -19.32 -3.33
N ALA A 403 -13.50 -18.91 -2.57
CA ALA A 403 -14.88 -19.25 -2.87
C ALA A 403 -15.30 -18.88 -4.32
N PRO A 404 -15.01 -17.66 -4.85
CA PRO A 404 -15.35 -17.32 -6.24
C PRO A 404 -14.57 -18.10 -7.31
N TYR A 405 -13.50 -18.82 -6.94
CA TYR A 405 -12.80 -19.71 -7.88
C TYR A 405 -13.62 -20.99 -8.19
N PHE A 406 -14.43 -21.44 -7.23
CA PHE A 406 -15.24 -22.67 -7.38
C PHE A 406 -16.73 -22.38 -7.62
N HIS A 407 -17.26 -21.30 -7.04
CA HIS A 407 -18.70 -21.05 -6.96
C HIS A 407 -19.07 -19.61 -7.33
N ASN A 408 -20.34 -19.36 -7.62
CA ASN A 408 -20.88 -18.00 -7.67
C ASN A 408 -20.93 -17.43 -6.23
N SER A 409 -19.86 -16.78 -5.79
CA SER A 409 -19.73 -16.36 -4.39
C SER A 409 -20.28 -14.96 -4.12
N LEU A 410 -20.84 -14.75 -2.93
CA LEU A 410 -21.05 -13.41 -2.36
C LEU A 410 -19.77 -12.82 -1.76
N ASN A 411 -18.77 -13.65 -1.48
CA ASN A 411 -17.43 -13.19 -1.10
C ASN A 411 -16.62 -12.80 -2.34
N GLY A 412 -15.52 -12.09 -2.10
CA GLY A 412 -14.60 -11.65 -3.13
C GLY A 412 -13.79 -10.45 -2.67
N TYR A 413 -12.73 -10.14 -3.42
CA TYR A 413 -11.97 -8.91 -3.20
C TYR A 413 -11.89 -8.09 -4.47
N HIS A 414 -12.30 -6.82 -4.37
CA HIS A 414 -12.07 -5.80 -5.38
C HIS A 414 -11.64 -4.50 -4.68
N ALA A 415 -10.61 -3.82 -5.18
CA ALA A 415 -10.07 -2.62 -4.54
C ALA A 415 -10.94 -1.35 -4.73
N ALA A 416 -11.98 -1.44 -5.55
CA ALA A 416 -12.96 -0.40 -5.80
C ALA A 416 -14.34 -1.05 -5.87
N LYS A 417 -14.78 -1.73 -4.81
CA LYS A 417 -16.06 -2.46 -4.77
C LYS A 417 -17.24 -1.54 -5.09
N LEU A 418 -18.37 -2.11 -5.50
CA LEU A 418 -19.63 -1.37 -5.64
C LEU A 418 -20.06 -0.82 -4.28
N GLY A 419 -20.36 0.48 -4.21
CA GLY A 419 -20.67 1.18 -2.97
C GLY A 419 -21.94 0.66 -2.31
N ARG A 420 -23.03 0.54 -3.07
CA ARG A 420 -24.32 0.01 -2.59
C ARG A 420 -24.21 -1.43 -2.05
N PHE A 421 -23.40 -2.27 -2.70
CA PHE A 421 -23.18 -3.64 -2.23
C PHE A 421 -22.36 -3.66 -0.94
N GLU A 422 -21.32 -2.82 -0.82
CA GLU A 422 -20.54 -2.72 0.42
C GLU A 422 -21.40 -2.20 1.59
N ASP A 423 -22.24 -1.18 1.34
CA ASP A 423 -23.20 -0.67 2.32
C ASP A 423 -24.18 -1.77 2.77
N LEU A 424 -24.78 -2.51 1.83
CA LEU A 424 -25.64 -3.66 2.12
C LEU A 424 -24.91 -4.79 2.88
N SER A 425 -23.66 -5.06 2.50
CA SER A 425 -22.84 -6.07 3.16
C SER A 425 -22.56 -5.71 4.62
N ASN A 426 -22.27 -4.43 4.88
CA ASN A 426 -21.99 -3.94 6.22
C ASN A 426 -23.23 -3.93 7.13
N PHE A 427 -24.41 -3.67 6.57
CA PHE A 427 -25.67 -3.65 7.32
C PHE A 427 -26.23 -5.05 7.58
N TYR A 428 -26.14 -5.96 6.60
CA TYR A 428 -26.90 -7.23 6.66
C TYR A 428 -26.11 -8.49 6.35
N LEU A 429 -25.23 -8.51 5.34
CA LEU A 429 -24.53 -9.76 4.96
C LEU A 429 -23.53 -10.20 6.04
N ASN A 430 -22.79 -9.27 6.63
CA ASN A 430 -21.83 -9.57 7.69
C ASN A 430 -22.50 -10.09 8.97
N GLN A 431 -23.80 -9.81 9.13
CA GLN A 431 -24.65 -10.25 10.23
C GLN A 431 -25.45 -11.51 9.89
N LEU A 432 -25.26 -12.08 8.69
CA LEU A 432 -25.97 -13.24 8.17
C LEU A 432 -27.50 -13.05 8.17
N HIS A 433 -27.97 -11.85 7.80
CA HIS A 433 -29.41 -11.55 7.79
C HIS A 433 -30.15 -12.48 6.80
N PRO A 434 -31.12 -13.30 7.26
CA PRO A 434 -31.72 -14.35 6.44
C PRO A 434 -32.42 -13.84 5.18
N GLU A 435 -33.21 -12.77 5.28
CA GLU A 435 -33.98 -12.25 4.14
C GLU A 435 -33.06 -11.69 3.05
N VAL A 436 -31.98 -11.02 3.44
CA VAL A 436 -31.00 -10.51 2.47
C VAL A 436 -30.26 -11.66 1.78
N LEU A 437 -29.89 -12.72 2.51
CA LEU A 437 -29.31 -13.92 1.92
C LEU A 437 -30.29 -14.62 0.96
N ASN A 438 -31.58 -14.67 1.31
CA ASN A 438 -32.64 -15.23 0.47
C ASN A 438 -32.80 -14.46 -0.84
N MET A 439 -32.82 -13.12 -0.76
CA MET A 439 -32.87 -12.22 -1.92
C MET A 439 -31.67 -12.39 -2.85
N PHE A 440 -30.49 -12.71 -2.31
CA PHE A 440 -29.31 -13.03 -3.10
C PHE A 440 -29.28 -14.46 -3.64
N ASN A 441 -30.34 -15.24 -3.48
CA ASN A 441 -30.38 -16.64 -3.88
C ASN A 441 -29.20 -17.44 -3.28
N THR A 442 -28.81 -17.11 -2.04
CA THR A 442 -27.71 -17.79 -1.35
C THR A 442 -28.22 -19.09 -0.76
N LYS A 443 -27.87 -20.20 -1.40
CA LYS A 443 -28.31 -21.54 -1.01
C LYS A 443 -27.34 -22.21 -0.05
N TYR A 444 -26.04 -22.01 -0.22
CA TYR A 444 -25.03 -22.64 0.63
C TYR A 444 -24.22 -21.60 1.39
N ILE A 445 -24.09 -21.82 2.69
CA ILE A 445 -23.21 -21.06 3.57
C ILE A 445 -22.12 -22.02 4.03
N ILE A 446 -20.87 -21.73 3.67
CA ILE A 446 -19.71 -22.51 4.12
C ILE A 446 -19.23 -21.90 5.42
N ALA A 447 -19.12 -22.73 6.45
CA ALA A 447 -18.72 -22.32 7.79
C ALA A 447 -17.70 -23.31 8.36
N GLU A 448 -17.12 -22.95 9.50
CA GLU A 448 -16.12 -23.72 10.21
C GLU A 448 -16.59 -23.92 11.65
N ASP A 449 -16.48 -25.14 12.17
CA ASP A 449 -16.81 -25.43 13.56
C ASP A 449 -15.69 -25.02 14.53
N GLU A 450 -15.91 -25.14 15.85
CA GLU A 450 -14.91 -24.80 16.85
C GLU A 450 -13.62 -25.65 16.76
N GLN A 451 -13.68 -26.81 16.09
CA GLN A 451 -12.55 -27.71 15.88
C GLN A 451 -11.84 -27.45 14.54
N GLY A 452 -12.31 -26.50 13.74
CA GLY A 452 -11.75 -26.14 12.44
C GLY A 452 -12.25 -26.99 11.27
N ALA A 453 -13.28 -27.82 11.47
CA ALA A 453 -13.84 -28.62 10.39
C ALA A 453 -14.80 -27.77 9.56
N ILE A 454 -14.59 -27.78 8.24
CA ILE A 454 -15.43 -27.07 7.29
C ILE A 454 -16.71 -27.86 7.02
N PHE A 455 -17.85 -27.20 7.10
CA PHE A 455 -19.15 -27.76 6.77
C PHE A 455 -20.00 -26.75 5.99
N LYS A 456 -21.10 -27.22 5.39
CA LYS A 456 -22.09 -26.36 4.72
C LYS A 456 -23.41 -26.34 5.48
N TYR A 457 -24.02 -25.17 5.52
CA TYR A 457 -25.42 -24.99 5.83
C TYR A 457 -26.20 -24.76 4.53
N THR A 458 -27.32 -25.47 4.37
CA THR A 458 -28.21 -25.30 3.22
C THR A 458 -29.38 -24.41 3.63
N ASN A 459 -29.48 -23.25 2.98
CA ASN A 459 -30.61 -22.35 3.08
C ASN A 459 -31.70 -22.79 2.08
N GLU A 460 -32.82 -23.31 2.60
CA GLU A 460 -33.95 -23.76 1.78
C GLU A 460 -34.94 -22.63 1.45
N GLU A 461 -34.78 -21.46 2.06
CA GLU A 461 -35.66 -20.30 1.90
C GLU A 461 -35.17 -19.31 0.82
N ALA A 462 -34.13 -19.66 0.08
CA ALA A 462 -33.63 -18.83 -1.02
C ALA A 462 -34.76 -18.51 -2.03
N ASN A 463 -34.88 -17.24 -2.43
CA ASN A 463 -36.00 -16.79 -3.27
C ASN A 463 -35.91 -17.31 -4.71
N GLY A 464 -34.77 -17.89 -5.11
CA GLY A 464 -34.50 -18.32 -6.47
C GLY A 464 -33.91 -17.22 -7.35
N ASN A 465 -33.79 -17.50 -8.65
CA ASN A 465 -33.14 -16.59 -9.60
C ASN A 465 -33.99 -15.35 -9.95
N ALA A 466 -35.31 -15.50 -9.87
CA ALA A 466 -36.29 -14.46 -10.08
C ALA A 466 -37.59 -14.90 -9.39
N TRP A 467 -38.30 -13.95 -8.80
CA TRP A 467 -39.60 -14.18 -8.16
C TRP A 467 -40.47 -12.92 -8.34
N PHE A 468 -41.78 -13.09 -8.18
CA PHE A 468 -42.73 -12.00 -8.25
C PHE A 468 -43.06 -11.48 -6.84
N ILE A 469 -43.17 -10.16 -6.73
CA ILE A 469 -43.60 -9.48 -5.49
C ILE A 469 -45.08 -9.11 -5.60
N SER A 470 -45.81 -9.19 -4.50
CA SER A 470 -47.19 -8.69 -4.38
C SER A 470 -47.27 -7.22 -3.98
N HIS A 471 -46.20 -6.66 -3.43
CA HIS A 471 -46.20 -5.29 -2.91
C HIS A 471 -44.87 -4.60 -3.16
N LEU A 472 -44.93 -3.42 -3.78
CA LEU A 472 -43.81 -2.51 -3.93
C LEU A 472 -44.03 -1.34 -2.98
N LYS A 473 -43.32 -1.35 -1.85
CA LYS A 473 -43.37 -0.31 -0.83
C LYS A 473 -42.52 0.88 -1.25
N THR A 474 -43.02 2.09 -1.05
CA THR A 474 -42.27 3.31 -1.32
C THR A 474 -41.62 3.86 -0.06
N VAL A 475 -40.40 4.37 -0.20
CA VAL A 475 -39.66 5.05 0.88
C VAL A 475 -39.06 6.36 0.35
N ASP A 476 -38.78 7.30 1.24
CA ASP A 476 -38.38 8.66 0.85
C ASP A 476 -36.87 8.88 0.84
N SER A 477 -36.09 7.91 1.33
CA SER A 477 -34.62 8.01 1.34
C SER A 477 -33.93 6.65 1.24
N GLU A 478 -32.65 6.69 0.84
CA GLU A 478 -31.77 5.52 0.82
C GLU A 478 -31.55 4.93 2.24
N ASN A 479 -31.58 5.77 3.27
CA ASN A 479 -31.54 5.31 4.67
C ASN A 479 -32.79 4.47 5.01
N GLU A 480 -33.97 4.94 4.63
CA GLU A 480 -35.20 4.18 4.84
C GLU A 480 -35.22 2.90 4.00
N ALA A 481 -34.69 2.97 2.77
CA ALA A 481 -34.59 1.81 1.89
C ALA A 481 -33.72 0.71 2.50
N ILE A 482 -32.52 1.05 2.97
CA ILE A 482 -31.62 0.07 3.59
C ILE A 482 -32.25 -0.46 4.88
N GLN A 483 -32.79 0.40 5.75
CA GLN A 483 -33.39 -0.01 7.02
C GLN A 483 -34.62 -0.90 6.86
N ALA A 484 -35.43 -0.66 5.82
CA ALA A 484 -36.62 -1.46 5.55
C ALA A 484 -36.29 -2.95 5.34
N LEU A 485 -35.10 -3.28 4.81
CA LEU A 485 -34.67 -4.66 4.58
C LEU A 485 -34.59 -5.50 5.87
N ASP A 486 -34.48 -4.86 7.05
CA ASP A 486 -34.40 -5.56 8.33
C ASP A 486 -35.62 -6.47 8.61
N SER A 487 -36.80 -6.03 8.17
CA SER A 487 -38.08 -6.71 8.42
C SER A 487 -38.87 -7.02 7.14
N LEU A 488 -38.31 -6.69 5.97
CA LEU A 488 -38.96 -6.90 4.68
C LEU A 488 -39.02 -8.40 4.35
N ASN A 489 -40.21 -8.88 3.99
CA ASN A 489 -40.33 -10.21 3.38
C ASN A 489 -39.91 -10.11 1.92
N THR A 490 -38.65 -10.40 1.62
CA THR A 490 -38.07 -10.16 0.29
C THR A 490 -38.72 -11.00 -0.81
N LYS A 491 -39.38 -12.10 -0.46
CA LYS A 491 -40.10 -12.98 -1.39
C LYS A 491 -41.44 -12.40 -1.88
N LYS A 492 -42.01 -11.45 -1.14
CA LYS A 492 -43.34 -10.86 -1.43
C LYS A 492 -43.31 -9.35 -1.60
N GLU A 493 -42.33 -8.69 -1.01
CA GLU A 493 -42.25 -7.24 -0.93
C GLU A 493 -40.91 -6.75 -1.47
N ALA A 494 -40.93 -5.59 -2.12
CA ALA A 494 -39.72 -4.84 -2.47
C ALA A 494 -39.87 -3.37 -2.07
N VAL A 495 -38.76 -2.67 -1.98
CA VAL A 495 -38.71 -1.25 -1.64
C VAL A 495 -38.19 -0.44 -2.83
N ILE A 496 -38.84 0.69 -3.11
CA ILE A 496 -38.42 1.65 -4.13
C ILE A 496 -38.41 3.08 -3.58
N LEU A 497 -37.46 3.89 -4.01
CA LEU A 497 -37.45 5.32 -3.69
C LEU A 497 -38.65 6.02 -4.34
N SER A 498 -39.26 6.97 -3.62
CA SER A 498 -40.43 7.74 -4.09
C SER A 498 -40.17 8.55 -5.36
N GLU A 499 -38.91 8.90 -5.63
CA GLU A 499 -38.50 9.55 -6.87
C GLU A 499 -38.47 8.61 -8.09
N LEU A 500 -38.33 7.30 -7.87
CA LEU A 500 -38.25 6.29 -8.93
C LEU A 500 -39.59 5.60 -9.21
N GLY A 501 -40.51 5.60 -8.24
CA GLY A 501 -41.79 4.93 -8.38
C GLY A 501 -42.76 5.23 -7.25
N LYS A 502 -43.98 4.68 -7.37
CA LYS A 502 -45.04 4.81 -6.37
C LYS A 502 -45.38 3.46 -5.78
N GLU A 503 -46.05 3.50 -4.64
CA GLU A 503 -46.49 2.29 -3.96
C GLU A 503 -47.51 1.56 -4.83
N GLN A 504 -47.29 0.25 -5.00
CA GLN A 504 -48.09 -0.58 -5.90
C GLN A 504 -48.33 -1.95 -5.27
N PHE A 505 -49.52 -2.48 -5.51
CA PHE A 505 -49.87 -3.86 -5.21
C PHE A 505 -50.08 -4.60 -6.52
N PHE A 506 -49.51 -5.80 -6.60
CA PHE A 506 -49.62 -6.66 -7.76
C PHE A 506 -50.40 -7.92 -7.38
N GLU A 507 -51.31 -8.32 -8.25
CA GLU A 507 -51.92 -9.64 -8.18
C GLU A 507 -50.90 -10.64 -8.74
N VAL A 508 -50.44 -11.55 -7.88
CA VAL A 508 -49.46 -12.58 -8.23
C VAL A 508 -50.21 -13.88 -8.46
N ASP A 509 -50.08 -14.46 -9.65
CA ASP A 509 -50.67 -15.76 -9.95
C ASP A 509 -49.98 -16.83 -9.10
N SER A 510 -50.78 -17.56 -8.32
CA SER A 510 -50.34 -18.66 -7.43
C SER A 510 -49.60 -19.82 -8.12
N THR A 511 -49.52 -19.80 -9.45
CA THR A 511 -48.83 -20.82 -10.27
C THR A 511 -47.44 -20.41 -10.76
N ALA A 512 -46.98 -19.20 -10.44
CA ALA A 512 -45.68 -18.65 -10.84
C ALA A 512 -44.54 -18.92 -9.85
#